data_AF-A0A5E4HVC5-F1
#
_entry.id   AF-A0A5E4HVC5-F1
#
_cell.length_a   1.000
_cell.length_b   1.000
_cell.length_c   1.000
_cell.angle_alpha   90.00
_cell.angle_beta   90.00
_cell.angle_gamma   90.00
#
_symmetry.space_group_name_H-M   'P 1'
#
loop_
_entity.id
_entity.type
_entity.pdbx_description
1 polymer ?
#
loop_
_entity_poly.entity_id
_entity_poly.type
_entity_poly.pdbx_seq_one_letter_code
_entity_poly.pdbx_strand_id
1 'polypeptide(L)'
;MINSEIGSILFGKWVYQENYDELRENIRKAHIARNVHEYVCSSLFYSLIAGWISLVFGYILARNLTQNSFVIFLITAIFAMSGSYAIYLILISYPFFKAKNRSYRIDQSMPHALTYLYALSRGGMNIIDMFKSLGSYIHIYSGTAEEIAMIVQDMEYFGMDIVTALHNASRRTPSRKFKDFINNLISVINSGGDLSRFFKSRSEYYQETATRDQKSFLETLGLFGEVYVSALVAGPLFLIVIIVVLGLLRGGVELLLSLIIYVIIPVGTLLFIVLIDTISGIREEMPVFYTRVKSLEVFKDAPQLKTQQPHECGDIKRLERYEKRSKIKFILFNPLKIFMEKPGRTFFITVPVSIIYLFFNAGDYTSSMALENHFLMAFLFVIIPFTVFFELRTRKIRKFEERMPDFLKRLAGMNEAGLTLTQAIAHTADSNMGVLTYEIKKIHRAIEWGTITTSALQKFEKHIESSAISRIITLIIKASESTSDIRNVLSIAAKDADIGQRLKQERFANLLIYVLIVYLSFFVFLFIIVVLLVYFLSEMPTVGTVSMFKTSSLSNIKTLFYHASLLQGFFSGLVAGQMGEGNLRAGLKHSIVMLVIAYVVFTYFLQGVE
;
A
#
# COMPACT_ATOMS: atom_id res chain seq x y z
N MET A 1 -12.95 22.94 17.03
CA MET A 1 -13.80 24.02 17.55
C MET A 1 -13.03 24.85 18.56
N ILE A 2 -12.63 24.33 19.73
CA ILE A 2 -11.88 25.14 20.74
C ILE A 2 -10.58 25.76 20.18
N ASN A 3 -9.75 24.97 19.49
CA ASN A 3 -8.48 25.49 18.93
C ASN A 3 -8.68 26.42 17.72
N SER A 4 -9.80 26.31 17.00
CA SER A 4 -10.09 27.19 15.86
C SER A 4 -10.62 28.55 16.29
N GLU A 5 -11.40 28.60 17.38
CA GLU A 5 -11.86 29.86 17.99
C GLU A 5 -10.69 30.68 18.54
N ILE A 6 -9.77 30.06 19.31
CA ILE A 6 -8.60 30.74 19.86
C ILE A 6 -7.71 31.31 18.75
N GLY A 7 -7.47 30.54 17.67
CA GLY A 7 -6.73 31.01 16.52
C GLY A 7 -7.41 32.20 15.81
N SER A 8 -8.74 32.18 15.70
CA SER A 8 -9.51 33.26 15.08
C SER A 8 -9.47 34.56 15.89
N ILE A 9 -9.44 34.47 17.23
CA ILE A 9 -9.31 35.63 18.12
C ILE A 9 -7.92 36.26 18.00
N LEU A 10 -6.86 35.44 17.90
CA LEU A 10 -5.47 35.92 17.83
C LEU A 10 -5.07 36.45 16.45
N PHE A 11 -5.48 35.77 15.37
CA PHE A 11 -4.97 36.03 14.01
C PHE A 11 -6.03 36.49 13.02
N GLY A 12 -7.31 36.51 13.40
CA GLY A 12 -8.42 36.81 12.49
C GLY A 12 -8.25 38.14 11.75
N LYS A 13 -7.87 39.21 12.44
CA LYS A 13 -7.72 40.56 11.83
C LYS A 13 -6.75 40.60 10.65
N TRP A 14 -5.70 39.78 10.67
CA TRP A 14 -4.70 39.71 9.60
C TRP A 14 -5.17 38.76 8.48
N VAL A 15 -5.71 37.60 8.84
CA VAL A 15 -6.17 36.56 7.90
C VAL A 15 -7.41 36.97 7.09
N TYR A 16 -8.26 37.86 7.60
CA TYR A 16 -9.44 38.34 6.87
C TYR A 16 -9.12 39.36 5.76
N GLN A 17 -7.94 39.96 5.77
CA GLN A 17 -7.53 40.96 4.75
C GLN A 17 -6.95 40.31 3.50
N GLU A 18 -6.49 39.06 3.59
CA GLU A 18 -5.79 38.36 2.53
C GLU A 18 -6.73 37.42 1.75
N ASN A 19 -6.59 37.40 0.43
CA ASN A 19 -7.48 36.62 -0.43
C ASN A 19 -6.88 35.24 -0.74
N TYR A 20 -7.53 34.18 -0.23
CA TYR A 20 -7.05 32.80 -0.34
C TYR A 20 -7.89 31.98 -1.36
N ASP A 21 -8.03 32.47 -2.59
CA ASP A 21 -8.91 31.84 -3.60
C ASP A 21 -8.45 30.44 -4.01
N GLU A 22 -7.14 30.23 -4.24
CA GLU A 22 -6.60 28.89 -4.57
C GLU A 22 -6.82 27.89 -3.42
N LEU A 23 -6.61 28.33 -2.17
CA LEU A 23 -6.83 27.50 -0.99
C LEU A 23 -8.32 27.17 -0.82
N ARG A 24 -9.21 28.13 -1.11
CA ARG A 24 -10.66 27.93 -1.10
C ARG A 24 -11.08 26.86 -2.11
N GLU A 25 -10.54 26.92 -3.31
CA GLU A 25 -10.79 25.91 -4.34
C GLU A 25 -10.28 24.53 -3.91
N ASN A 26 -9.07 24.45 -3.37
CA ASN A 26 -8.47 23.21 -2.88
C ASN A 26 -9.25 22.61 -1.70
N ILE A 27 -9.72 23.42 -0.75
CA ILE A 27 -10.55 22.99 0.38
C ILE A 27 -11.88 22.40 -0.11
N ARG A 28 -12.52 23.06 -1.09
CA ARG A 28 -13.76 22.57 -1.72
C ARG A 28 -13.53 21.24 -2.42
N LYS A 29 -12.49 21.15 -3.24
CA LYS A 29 -12.08 19.91 -3.94
C LYS A 29 -11.71 18.78 -2.99
N ALA A 30 -11.15 19.10 -1.82
CA ALA A 30 -10.73 18.15 -0.79
C ALA A 30 -11.85 17.68 0.15
N HIS A 31 -13.09 18.18 -0.02
CA HIS A 31 -14.22 17.92 0.89
C HIS A 31 -13.88 18.17 2.36
N ILE A 32 -13.18 19.27 2.64
CA ILE A 32 -12.93 19.69 4.02
C ILE A 32 -14.09 20.58 4.44
N ALA A 33 -14.90 20.10 5.39
CA ALA A 33 -16.04 20.83 5.96
C ALA A 33 -15.58 21.92 6.95
N ARG A 34 -14.71 22.82 6.51
CA ARG A 34 -14.25 24.00 7.27
C ARG A 34 -14.14 25.20 6.36
N ASN A 35 -14.40 26.38 6.92
CA ASN A 35 -14.23 27.63 6.19
C ASN A 35 -12.73 27.96 6.04
N VAL A 36 -12.36 28.70 4.99
CA VAL A 36 -10.96 28.95 4.62
C VAL A 36 -10.22 29.72 5.70
N HIS A 37 -10.83 30.79 6.20
CA HIS A 37 -10.22 31.63 7.24
C HIS A 37 -10.05 30.87 8.57
N GLU A 38 -11.01 30.01 8.94
CA GLU A 38 -10.91 29.15 10.12
C GLU A 38 -9.74 28.16 10.00
N TYR A 39 -9.55 27.60 8.79
CA TYR A 39 -8.45 26.68 8.51
C TYR A 39 -7.08 27.34 8.65
N VAL A 40 -6.88 28.52 8.07
CA VAL A 40 -5.62 29.28 8.15
C VAL A 40 -5.32 29.67 9.60
N CYS A 41 -6.31 30.19 10.34
CA CYS A 41 -6.14 30.54 11.75
C CYS A 41 -5.73 29.33 12.61
N SER A 42 -6.34 28.17 12.39
CA SER A 42 -5.94 26.94 13.09
C SER A 42 -4.53 26.48 12.71
N SER A 43 -4.10 26.71 11.47
CA SER A 43 -2.78 26.33 10.98
C SER A 43 -1.65 27.16 11.62
N LEU A 44 -1.86 28.47 11.75
CA LEU A 44 -0.96 29.38 12.47
C LEU A 44 -0.86 29.05 13.96
N PHE A 45 -1.96 28.64 14.58
CA PHE A 45 -1.95 28.23 15.99
C PHE A 45 -1.12 26.97 16.21
N TYR A 46 -1.27 25.95 15.36
CA TYR A 46 -0.49 24.71 15.47
C TYR A 46 1.00 24.92 15.13
N SER A 47 1.35 25.81 14.21
CA SER A 47 2.75 26.12 13.93
C SER A 47 3.46 26.75 15.12
N LEU A 48 2.79 27.62 15.89
CA LEU A 48 3.33 28.17 17.12
C LEU A 48 3.61 27.11 18.18
N ILE A 49 2.68 26.18 18.40
CA ILE A 49 2.87 25.05 19.33
C ILE A 49 4.07 24.22 18.89
N ALA A 50 4.18 23.93 17.59
CA ALA A 50 5.29 23.16 17.06
C ALA A 50 6.63 23.90 17.17
N GLY A 51 6.64 25.23 17.01
CA GLY A 51 7.80 26.07 17.26
C GLY A 51 8.33 25.93 18.68
N TRP A 52 7.45 25.89 19.69
CA TRP A 52 7.84 25.64 21.08
C TRP A 52 8.44 24.25 21.29
N ILE A 53 7.87 23.21 20.67
CA ILE A 53 8.42 21.85 20.74
C ILE A 53 9.81 21.78 20.09
N SER A 54 9.97 22.38 18.91
CA SER A 54 11.25 22.43 18.20
C SER A 54 12.30 23.24 18.96
N LEU A 55 11.90 24.28 19.70
CA LEU A 55 12.80 25.04 20.58
C LEU A 55 13.41 24.14 21.65
N VAL A 56 12.59 23.35 22.35
CA VAL A 56 13.05 22.40 23.40
C VAL A 56 13.99 21.36 22.81
N PHE A 57 13.63 20.80 21.66
CA PHE A 57 14.48 19.81 20.97
C PHE A 57 15.81 20.42 20.52
N GLY A 58 15.77 21.62 19.93
CA GLY A 58 16.95 22.38 19.53
C GLY A 58 17.90 22.66 20.70
N TYR A 59 17.34 22.97 21.89
CA TYR A 59 18.14 23.17 23.10
C TYR A 59 18.89 21.91 23.55
N ILE A 60 18.20 20.76 23.58
CA ILE A 60 18.80 19.49 23.95
C ILE A 60 19.92 19.11 22.98
N LEU A 61 19.68 19.26 21.67
CA LEU A 61 20.67 18.95 20.66
C LEU A 61 21.90 19.87 20.77
N ALA A 62 21.67 21.19 20.86
CA ALA A 62 22.74 22.18 20.89
C ALA A 62 23.68 22.01 22.10
N ARG A 63 23.12 21.63 23.26
CA ARG A 63 23.88 21.36 24.49
C ARG A 63 24.81 20.14 24.35
N ASN A 64 24.44 19.14 23.55
CA ASN A 64 25.29 17.96 23.31
C ASN A 64 26.42 18.23 22.31
N LEU A 65 26.24 19.21 21.42
CA LEU A 65 27.21 19.57 20.38
C LEU A 65 28.30 20.52 20.90
N THR A 66 27.93 21.51 21.72
CA THR A 66 28.84 22.57 22.14
C THR A 66 28.55 23.05 23.56
N GLN A 67 29.56 23.56 24.26
CA GLN A 67 29.40 24.20 25.58
C GLN A 67 29.25 25.73 25.50
N ASN A 68 29.33 26.33 24.30
CA ASN A 68 29.24 27.78 24.12
C ASN A 68 27.78 28.26 24.14
N SER A 69 27.43 29.12 25.11
CA SER A 69 26.06 29.61 25.32
C SER A 69 25.49 30.39 24.13
N PHE A 70 26.32 31.17 23.42
CA PHE A 70 25.87 31.93 22.25
C PHE A 70 25.49 31.02 21.08
N VAL A 71 26.29 29.98 20.84
CA VAL A 71 26.04 28.99 19.79
C VAL A 71 24.78 28.18 20.10
N ILE A 72 24.56 27.84 21.38
CA ILE A 72 23.33 27.17 21.82
C ILE A 72 22.11 28.02 21.51
N PHE A 73 22.12 29.31 21.86
CA PHE A 73 21.00 30.21 21.58
C PHE A 73 20.68 30.27 20.07
N LEU A 74 21.69 30.45 19.22
CA LEU A 74 21.49 30.48 17.77
C LEU A 74 20.88 29.19 17.23
N ILE A 75 21.41 28.03 17.62
CA ILE A 75 20.86 26.73 17.17
C ILE A 75 19.41 26.59 17.63
N THR A 76 19.10 26.92 18.89
CA THR A 76 17.72 26.83 19.41
C THR A 76 16.73 27.73 18.68
N ALA A 77 17.12 28.97 18.37
CA ALA A 77 16.30 29.92 17.64
C ALA A 77 16.03 29.43 16.21
N ILE A 78 17.07 28.92 15.52
CA ILE A 78 16.94 28.35 14.18
C ILE A 78 15.98 27.16 14.19
N PHE A 79 16.09 26.25 15.16
CA PHE A 79 15.20 25.10 15.30
C PHE A 79 13.74 25.53 15.59
N ALA A 80 13.53 26.53 16.44
CA ALA A 80 12.19 27.05 16.73
C ALA A 80 11.52 27.68 15.50
N MET A 81 12.24 28.53 14.77
CA MET A 81 11.73 29.20 13.56
C MET A 81 11.50 28.21 12.42
N SER A 82 12.48 27.35 12.15
CA SER A 82 12.35 26.33 11.09
C SER A 82 11.25 25.32 11.39
N GLY A 83 11.10 24.90 12.65
CA GLY A 83 10.00 24.04 13.10
C GLY A 83 8.64 24.69 12.83
N SER A 84 8.41 25.88 13.38
CA SER A 84 7.14 26.60 13.17
C SER A 84 6.82 26.78 11.68
N TYR A 85 7.80 27.25 10.89
CA TYR A 85 7.63 27.46 9.46
C TYR A 85 7.33 26.15 8.70
N ALA A 86 8.04 25.07 9.01
CA ALA A 86 7.83 23.77 8.39
C ALA A 86 6.42 23.23 8.68
N ILE A 87 5.95 23.29 9.93
CA ILE A 87 4.59 22.85 10.27
C ILE A 87 3.53 23.71 9.56
N TYR A 88 3.73 25.03 9.50
CA TYR A 88 2.81 25.92 8.79
C TYR A 88 2.69 25.56 7.31
N LEU A 89 3.83 25.33 6.63
CA LEU A 89 3.85 24.90 5.23
C LEU A 89 3.13 23.57 5.03
N ILE A 90 3.36 22.59 5.92
CA ILE A 90 2.70 21.29 5.86
C ILE A 90 1.18 21.45 5.96
N LEU A 91 0.70 22.25 6.92
CA LEU A 91 -0.73 22.43 7.16
C LEU A 91 -1.43 23.19 6.02
N ILE A 92 -0.80 24.22 5.44
CA ILE A 92 -1.35 24.93 4.28
C ILE A 92 -1.34 24.06 3.02
N SER A 93 -0.33 23.22 2.86
CA SER A 93 -0.24 22.32 1.69
C SER A 93 -1.17 21.11 1.82
N TYR A 94 -1.64 20.78 3.03
CA TYR A 94 -2.45 19.58 3.28
C TYR A 94 -3.75 19.50 2.44
N PRO A 95 -4.57 20.54 2.28
CA PRO A 95 -5.75 20.50 1.41
C PRO A 95 -5.40 20.21 -0.05
N PHE A 96 -4.30 20.76 -0.55
CA PHE A 96 -3.79 20.48 -1.89
C PHE A 96 -3.41 19.00 -2.04
N PHE A 97 -2.64 18.44 -1.10
CA PHE A 97 -2.29 17.02 -1.13
C PHE A 97 -3.54 16.12 -1.03
N LYS A 98 -4.52 16.49 -0.21
CA LYS A 98 -5.78 15.75 -0.08
C LYS A 98 -6.63 15.81 -1.36
N ALA A 99 -6.74 16.98 -1.98
CA ALA A 99 -7.43 17.15 -3.27
C ALA A 99 -6.72 16.38 -4.39
N LYS A 100 -5.39 16.44 -4.43
CA LYS A 100 -4.56 15.70 -5.40
C LYS A 100 -4.69 14.19 -5.21
N ASN A 101 -4.65 13.69 -3.97
CA ASN A 101 -4.87 12.28 -3.67
C ASN A 101 -6.29 11.82 -4.08
N ARG A 102 -7.29 12.69 -3.94
CA ARG A 102 -8.66 12.42 -4.41
C ARG A 102 -8.75 12.38 -5.95
N SER A 103 -8.16 13.35 -6.65
CA SER A 103 -8.04 13.32 -8.12
C SER A 103 -7.42 12.01 -8.59
N TYR A 104 -6.36 11.62 -7.90
CA TYR A 104 -5.60 10.42 -8.19
C TYR A 104 -6.45 9.15 -8.03
N ARG A 105 -7.16 8.99 -6.89
CA ARG A 105 -8.10 7.89 -6.67
C ARG A 105 -9.18 7.80 -7.74
N ILE A 106 -9.71 8.94 -8.20
CA ILE A 106 -10.70 9.00 -9.27
C ILE A 106 -10.06 8.52 -10.59
N ASP A 107 -8.92 9.10 -10.97
CA ASP A 107 -8.25 8.81 -12.24
C ASP A 107 -7.86 7.33 -12.38
N GLN A 108 -7.46 6.68 -11.30
CA GLN A 108 -7.14 5.25 -11.27
C GLN A 108 -8.35 4.33 -11.45
N SER A 109 -9.48 4.67 -10.80
CA SER A 109 -10.67 3.82 -10.88
C SER A 109 -11.48 4.02 -12.15
N MET A 110 -11.24 5.12 -12.86
CA MET A 110 -11.96 5.51 -14.07
C MET A 110 -12.01 4.42 -15.15
N PRO A 111 -10.89 3.81 -15.59
CA PRO A 111 -10.93 2.79 -16.63
C PRO A 111 -11.90 1.66 -16.30
N HIS A 112 -11.84 1.12 -15.09
CA HIS A 112 -12.70 0.02 -14.67
C HIS A 112 -14.16 0.43 -14.44
N ALA A 113 -14.40 1.62 -13.89
CA ALA A 113 -15.76 2.16 -13.71
C ALA A 113 -16.44 2.43 -15.06
N LEU A 114 -15.70 2.92 -16.06
CA LEU A 114 -16.22 3.11 -17.41
C LEU A 114 -16.46 1.79 -18.14
N THR A 115 -15.61 0.78 -17.93
CA THR A 115 -15.87 -0.58 -18.43
C THR A 115 -17.16 -1.16 -17.83
N TYR A 116 -17.40 -0.91 -16.53
CA TYR A 116 -18.64 -1.30 -15.87
C TYR A 116 -19.88 -0.60 -16.47
N LEU A 117 -19.83 0.73 -16.66
CA LEU A 117 -20.90 1.49 -17.32
C LEU A 117 -21.11 1.04 -18.77
N TYR A 118 -20.05 0.81 -19.52
CA TYR A 118 -20.12 0.30 -20.89
C TYR A 118 -20.81 -1.07 -20.95
N ALA A 119 -20.42 -2.00 -20.09
CA ALA A 119 -21.00 -3.33 -20.04
C ALA A 119 -22.50 -3.28 -19.72
N LEU A 120 -22.91 -2.50 -18.73
CA LEU A 120 -24.32 -2.38 -18.35
C LEU A 120 -25.16 -1.62 -19.40
N SER A 121 -24.59 -0.59 -20.02
CA SER A 121 -25.22 0.14 -21.11
C SER A 121 -25.48 -0.79 -22.30
N ARG A 122 -24.51 -1.66 -22.62
CA ARG A 122 -24.66 -2.68 -23.66
C ARG A 122 -25.69 -3.75 -23.29
N GLY A 123 -25.86 -4.02 -21.99
CA GLY A 123 -26.93 -4.86 -21.44
C GLY A 123 -28.32 -4.20 -21.42
N GLY A 124 -28.45 -2.98 -21.94
CA GLY A 124 -29.73 -2.26 -22.06
C GLY A 124 -30.15 -1.48 -20.81
N MET A 125 -29.27 -1.32 -19.82
CA MET A 125 -29.60 -0.61 -18.59
C MET A 125 -29.62 0.91 -18.80
N ASN A 126 -30.60 1.59 -18.20
CA ASN A 126 -30.73 3.06 -18.28
C ASN A 126 -29.60 3.76 -17.50
N ILE A 127 -29.19 4.95 -17.95
CA ILE A 127 -28.11 5.76 -17.36
C ILE A 127 -28.31 6.03 -15.87
N ILE A 128 -29.55 6.32 -15.45
CA ILE A 128 -29.85 6.61 -14.05
C ILE A 128 -29.59 5.35 -13.20
N ASP A 129 -30.09 4.20 -13.63
CA ASP A 129 -29.88 2.93 -12.92
C ASP A 129 -28.40 2.50 -12.94
N MET A 130 -27.68 2.80 -14.03
CA MET A 130 -26.23 2.58 -14.12
C MET A 130 -25.48 3.39 -13.08
N PHE A 131 -25.85 4.66 -12.91
CA PHE A 131 -25.23 5.53 -11.91
C PHE A 131 -25.59 5.11 -10.49
N LYS A 132 -26.85 4.77 -10.22
CA LYS A 132 -27.26 4.20 -8.92
C LYS A 132 -26.48 2.94 -8.59
N SER A 133 -26.35 2.04 -9.57
CA SER A 133 -25.62 0.79 -9.40
C SER A 133 -24.14 1.05 -9.11
N LEU A 134 -23.44 1.82 -9.96
CA LEU A 134 -22.02 2.15 -9.76
C LEU A 134 -21.79 2.88 -8.42
N GLY A 135 -22.65 3.84 -8.08
CA GLY A 135 -22.61 4.58 -6.82
C GLY A 135 -22.87 3.73 -5.57
N SER A 136 -23.48 2.54 -5.71
CA SER A 136 -23.66 1.60 -4.59
C SER A 136 -22.40 0.77 -4.27
N TYR A 137 -21.45 0.69 -5.22
CA TYR A 137 -20.23 -0.12 -5.13
C TYR A 137 -18.95 0.71 -4.92
N ILE A 138 -19.02 1.73 -4.06
CA ILE A 138 -17.87 2.60 -3.71
C ILE A 138 -16.65 1.80 -3.22
N HIS A 139 -16.88 0.71 -2.47
CA HIS A 139 -15.80 -0.13 -1.96
C HIS A 139 -15.02 -0.91 -3.03
N ILE A 140 -15.59 -1.06 -4.23
CA ILE A 140 -14.99 -1.81 -5.35
C ILE A 140 -14.41 -0.85 -6.40
N TYR A 141 -15.17 0.18 -6.76
CA TYR A 141 -14.83 1.15 -7.81
C TYR A 141 -14.32 2.50 -7.26
N SER A 142 -14.04 2.58 -5.95
CA SER A 142 -13.35 3.66 -5.23
C SER A 142 -13.77 5.07 -5.67
N GLY A 143 -12.81 5.92 -6.09
CA GLY A 143 -13.01 7.35 -6.30
C GLY A 143 -14.05 7.71 -7.36
N THR A 144 -14.12 6.97 -8.48
CA THR A 144 -15.11 7.22 -9.53
C THR A 144 -16.52 6.90 -9.06
N ALA A 145 -16.70 5.77 -8.36
CA ALA A 145 -17.99 5.42 -7.79
C ALA A 145 -18.43 6.41 -6.69
N GLU A 146 -17.48 6.96 -5.91
CA GLU A 146 -17.76 8.02 -4.95
C GLU A 146 -18.31 9.29 -5.64
N GLU A 147 -17.69 9.73 -6.74
CA GLU A 147 -18.20 10.88 -7.52
C GLU A 147 -19.56 10.61 -8.16
N ILE A 148 -19.77 9.42 -8.70
CA ILE A 148 -21.06 9.01 -9.27
C ILE A 148 -22.14 8.91 -8.19
N ALA A 149 -21.80 8.41 -6.99
CA ALA A 149 -22.73 8.36 -5.86
C ALA A 149 -23.21 9.75 -5.44
N MET A 150 -22.33 10.75 -5.50
CA MET A 150 -22.73 12.14 -5.23
C MET A 150 -23.62 12.71 -6.35
N ILE A 151 -23.39 12.35 -7.60
CA ILE A 151 -24.32 12.71 -8.70
C ILE A 151 -25.70 12.09 -8.45
N VAL A 152 -25.75 10.82 -8.06
CA VAL A 152 -27.01 10.14 -7.70
C VAL A 152 -27.65 10.82 -6.50
N GLN A 153 -26.87 11.25 -5.52
CA GLN A 153 -27.37 11.95 -4.34
C GLN A 153 -28.00 13.30 -4.72
N ASP A 154 -27.35 14.07 -5.60
CA ASP A 154 -27.87 15.33 -6.15
C ASP A 154 -29.22 15.12 -6.87
N MET A 155 -29.40 13.99 -7.55
CA MET A 155 -30.64 13.64 -8.23
C MET A 155 -31.75 13.15 -7.27
N GLU A 156 -31.45 12.19 -6.39
CA GLU A 156 -32.47 11.52 -5.57
C GLU A 156 -32.89 12.32 -4.34
N TYR A 157 -31.94 12.98 -3.66
CA TYR A 157 -32.22 13.70 -2.42
C TYR A 157 -32.51 15.18 -2.64
N PHE A 158 -31.84 15.81 -3.62
CA PHE A 158 -32.00 17.23 -3.91
C PHE A 158 -32.91 17.51 -5.11
N GLY A 159 -33.39 16.46 -5.80
CA GLY A 159 -34.34 16.58 -6.91
C GLY A 159 -33.78 17.29 -8.15
N MET A 160 -32.44 17.38 -8.28
CA MET A 160 -31.81 18.02 -9.43
C MET A 160 -31.96 17.15 -10.69
N ASP A 161 -32.13 17.77 -11.85
CA ASP A 161 -32.09 17.04 -13.12
C ASP A 161 -30.67 16.51 -13.41
N ILE A 162 -30.58 15.46 -14.22
CA ILE A 162 -29.30 14.79 -14.52
C ILE A 162 -28.28 15.73 -15.15
N VAL A 163 -28.69 16.69 -15.98
CA VAL A 163 -27.77 17.60 -16.67
C VAL A 163 -27.19 18.60 -15.68
N THR A 164 -28.02 19.19 -14.82
CA THR A 164 -27.56 20.07 -13.73
C THR A 164 -26.68 19.34 -12.73
N ALA A 165 -27.05 18.12 -12.31
CA ALA A 165 -26.24 17.31 -11.41
C ALA A 165 -24.85 17.00 -12.01
N LEU A 166 -24.79 16.65 -13.30
CA LEU A 166 -23.53 16.45 -14.02
C LEU A 166 -22.71 17.75 -14.13
N HIS A 167 -23.34 18.88 -14.41
CA HIS A 167 -22.65 20.18 -14.45
C HIS A 167 -22.05 20.55 -13.08
N ASN A 168 -22.76 20.31 -11.99
CA ASN A 168 -22.27 20.53 -10.63
C ASN A 168 -21.08 19.60 -10.32
N ALA A 169 -21.17 18.33 -10.71
CA ALA A 169 -20.08 17.38 -10.54
C ALA A 169 -18.81 17.77 -11.32
N SER A 170 -18.94 18.28 -12.55
CA SER A 170 -17.79 18.71 -13.36
C SER A 170 -17.08 19.95 -12.79
N ARG A 171 -17.79 20.80 -12.03
CA ARG A 171 -17.22 21.94 -11.29
C ARG A 171 -16.62 21.56 -9.94
N ARG A 172 -17.15 20.54 -9.27
CA ARG A 172 -16.71 20.10 -7.93
C ARG A 172 -15.51 19.15 -7.97
N THR A 173 -15.37 18.36 -9.03
CA THR A 173 -14.34 17.32 -9.11
C THR A 173 -12.91 17.89 -9.18
N PRO A 174 -11.93 17.31 -8.47
CA PRO A 174 -10.53 17.66 -8.64
C PRO A 174 -9.89 17.04 -9.88
N SER A 175 -10.49 16.00 -10.45
CA SER A 175 -9.93 15.25 -11.58
C SER A 175 -10.26 15.90 -12.92
N ARG A 176 -9.21 16.17 -13.71
CA ARG A 176 -9.36 16.65 -15.09
C ARG A 176 -9.99 15.58 -15.98
N LYS A 177 -9.53 14.32 -15.88
CA LYS A 177 -10.07 13.19 -16.66
C LYS A 177 -11.57 12.99 -16.39
N PHE A 178 -12.00 13.03 -15.13
CA PHE A 178 -13.42 12.92 -14.77
C PHE A 178 -14.24 14.12 -15.26
N LYS A 179 -13.73 15.34 -15.08
CA LYS A 179 -14.37 16.55 -15.61
C LYS A 179 -14.61 16.46 -17.12
N ASP A 180 -13.62 16.03 -17.89
CA ASP A 180 -13.72 15.87 -19.34
C ASP A 180 -14.73 14.79 -19.71
N PHE A 181 -14.72 13.66 -19.02
CA PHE A 181 -15.72 12.60 -19.22
C PHE A 181 -17.14 13.11 -18.98
N ILE A 182 -17.38 13.83 -17.88
CA ILE A 182 -18.71 14.38 -17.54
C ILE A 182 -19.16 15.42 -18.56
N ASN A 183 -18.28 16.34 -18.97
CA ASN A 183 -18.61 17.35 -19.98
C ASN A 183 -18.97 16.70 -21.33
N ASN A 184 -18.23 15.68 -21.74
CA ASN A 184 -18.55 14.93 -22.96
C ASN A 184 -19.85 14.15 -22.84
N LEU A 185 -20.13 13.58 -21.66
CA LEU A 185 -21.39 12.89 -21.39
C LEU A 185 -22.59 13.84 -21.47
N ILE A 186 -22.49 15.04 -20.88
CA ILE A 186 -23.52 16.09 -21.00
C ILE A 186 -23.82 16.39 -22.47
N SER A 187 -22.77 16.51 -23.30
CA SER A 187 -22.94 16.75 -24.74
C SER A 187 -23.69 15.61 -25.45
N VAL A 188 -23.45 14.35 -25.07
CA VAL A 188 -24.13 13.18 -25.67
C VAL A 188 -25.58 13.09 -25.20
N ILE A 189 -25.85 13.35 -23.91
CA ILE A 189 -27.21 13.36 -23.37
C ILE A 189 -28.05 14.46 -24.05
N ASN A 190 -27.54 15.69 -24.16
CA ASN A 190 -28.26 16.81 -24.76
C ASN A 190 -28.54 16.63 -26.25
N SER A 191 -27.67 15.89 -26.96
CA SER A 191 -27.84 15.59 -28.39
C SER A 191 -28.64 14.30 -28.65
N GLY A 192 -29.05 13.57 -27.60
CA GLY A 192 -29.75 12.29 -27.74
C GLY A 192 -28.90 11.20 -28.39
N GLY A 193 -27.58 11.26 -28.26
CA GLY A 193 -26.66 10.31 -28.90
C GLY A 193 -26.65 8.92 -28.26
N ASP A 194 -25.99 7.96 -28.92
CA ASP A 194 -25.84 6.58 -28.43
C ASP A 194 -24.87 6.51 -27.23
N LEU A 195 -25.44 6.40 -26.03
CA LEU A 195 -24.71 6.25 -24.77
C LEU A 195 -23.82 5.00 -24.76
N SER A 196 -24.27 3.89 -25.35
CA SER A 196 -23.48 2.64 -25.38
C SER A 196 -22.22 2.82 -26.20
N ARG A 197 -22.32 3.48 -27.36
CA ARG A 197 -21.15 3.81 -28.19
C ARG A 197 -20.22 4.80 -27.48
N PHE A 198 -20.79 5.80 -26.79
CA PHE A 198 -20.01 6.74 -25.99
C PHE A 198 -19.20 6.05 -24.89
N PHE A 199 -19.84 5.23 -24.06
CA PHE A 199 -19.17 4.51 -22.98
C PHE A 199 -18.12 3.53 -23.50
N LYS A 200 -18.38 2.86 -24.64
CA LYS A 200 -17.37 2.01 -25.31
C LYS A 200 -16.11 2.80 -25.63
N SER A 201 -16.27 3.89 -26.38
CA SER A 201 -15.15 4.71 -26.85
C SER A 201 -14.36 5.30 -25.67
N ARG A 202 -15.05 5.79 -24.63
CA ARG A 202 -14.37 6.32 -23.44
C ARG A 202 -13.71 5.22 -22.62
N SER A 203 -14.33 4.06 -22.45
CA SER A 203 -13.70 2.91 -21.79
C SER A 203 -12.41 2.50 -22.50
N GLU A 204 -12.43 2.34 -23.82
CA GLU A 204 -11.25 1.97 -24.61
C GLU A 204 -10.14 3.03 -24.52
N TYR A 205 -10.50 4.31 -24.64
CA TYR A 205 -9.56 5.43 -24.51
C TYR A 205 -8.86 5.47 -23.14
N TYR A 206 -9.61 5.33 -22.04
CA TYR A 206 -9.02 5.36 -20.70
C TYR A 206 -8.26 4.07 -20.35
N GLN A 207 -8.63 2.90 -20.90
CA GLN A 207 -7.84 1.67 -20.78
C GLN A 207 -6.48 1.79 -21.50
N GLU A 208 -6.47 2.35 -22.72
CA GLU A 208 -5.23 2.60 -23.47
C GLU A 208 -4.35 3.65 -22.76
N THR A 209 -4.96 4.73 -22.27
CA THR A 209 -4.26 5.74 -21.48
C THR A 209 -3.67 5.14 -20.20
N ALA A 210 -4.41 4.30 -19.47
CA ALA A 210 -3.90 3.63 -18.28
C ALA A 210 -2.73 2.68 -18.60
N THR A 211 -2.79 1.98 -19.73
CA THR A 211 -1.70 1.12 -20.22
C THR A 211 -0.44 1.95 -20.54
N ARG A 212 -0.60 3.10 -21.20
CA ARG A 212 0.50 4.03 -21.49
C ARG A 212 1.07 4.65 -20.22
N ASP A 213 0.22 5.12 -19.32
CA ASP A 213 0.61 5.68 -18.01
C ASP A 213 1.41 4.63 -17.21
N GLN A 214 1.00 3.36 -17.25
CA GLN A 214 1.73 2.25 -16.63
C GLN A 214 3.11 2.02 -17.27
N LYS A 215 3.23 2.04 -18.60
CA LYS A 215 4.54 1.87 -19.28
C LYS A 215 5.51 3.00 -18.94
N SER A 216 5.04 4.25 -19.03
CA SER A 216 5.85 5.43 -18.66
C SER A 216 6.27 5.41 -17.18
N PHE A 217 5.38 4.91 -16.31
CA PHE A 217 5.72 4.70 -14.91
C PHE A 217 6.86 3.68 -14.72
N LEU A 218 6.85 2.56 -15.46
CA LEU A 218 7.92 1.57 -15.40
C LEU A 218 9.27 2.11 -15.88
N GLU A 219 9.27 2.90 -16.97
CA GLU A 219 10.47 3.59 -17.46
C GLU A 219 11.03 4.55 -16.40
N THR A 220 10.16 5.34 -15.78
CA THR A 220 10.52 6.25 -14.68
C THR A 220 11.11 5.50 -13.49
N LEU A 221 10.53 4.36 -13.11
CA LEU A 221 11.04 3.52 -12.04
C LEU A 221 12.42 2.95 -12.37
N GLY A 222 12.69 2.65 -13.64
CA GLY A 222 14.01 2.23 -14.10
C GLY A 222 15.09 3.29 -13.92
N LEU A 223 14.79 4.54 -14.29
CA LEU A 223 15.69 5.66 -14.05
C LEU A 223 16.00 5.83 -12.56
N PHE A 224 14.98 5.71 -11.70
CA PHE A 224 15.18 5.74 -10.26
C PHE A 224 16.04 4.58 -9.76
N GLY A 225 15.90 3.39 -10.33
CA GLY A 225 16.78 2.25 -10.03
C GLY A 225 18.26 2.54 -10.30
N GLU A 226 18.56 3.20 -11.43
CA GLU A 226 19.93 3.60 -11.77
C GLU A 226 20.48 4.67 -10.82
N VAL A 227 19.64 5.66 -10.48
CA VAL A 227 19.97 6.70 -9.48
C VAL A 227 20.21 6.06 -8.11
N TYR A 228 19.41 5.08 -7.71
CA TYR A 228 19.61 4.35 -6.45
C TYR A 228 20.98 3.69 -6.39
N VAL A 229 21.34 2.91 -7.41
CA VAL A 229 22.62 2.20 -7.46
C VAL A 229 23.79 3.20 -7.46
N SER A 230 23.69 4.26 -8.25
CA SER A 230 24.80 5.21 -8.40
C SER A 230 24.95 6.11 -7.17
N ALA A 231 23.86 6.71 -6.69
CA ALA A 231 23.91 7.72 -5.63
C ALA A 231 23.89 7.14 -4.22
N LEU A 232 23.13 6.07 -3.97
CA LEU A 232 22.89 5.52 -2.62
C LEU A 232 23.64 4.22 -2.33
N VAL A 233 24.11 3.52 -3.36
CA VAL A 233 24.98 2.35 -3.17
C VAL A 233 26.44 2.70 -3.46
N ALA A 234 26.76 3.11 -4.69
CA ALA A 234 28.13 3.42 -5.09
C ALA A 234 28.66 4.71 -4.43
N GLY A 235 27.83 5.74 -4.27
CA GLY A 235 28.21 7.00 -3.60
C GLY A 235 28.75 6.80 -2.17
N PRO A 236 27.97 6.24 -1.23
CA PRO A 236 28.44 5.93 0.12
C PRO A 236 29.62 4.98 0.13
N LEU A 237 29.66 4.00 -0.77
CA LEU A 237 30.79 3.08 -0.89
C LEU A 237 32.09 3.82 -1.27
N PHE A 238 32.04 4.72 -2.24
CA PHE A 238 33.18 5.53 -2.66
C PHE A 238 33.65 6.43 -1.51
N LEU A 239 32.73 7.06 -0.78
CA LEU A 239 33.05 7.83 0.42
C LEU A 239 33.70 6.97 1.50
N ILE A 240 33.18 5.75 1.74
CA ILE A 240 33.77 4.79 2.67
C ILE A 240 35.21 4.47 2.25
N VAL A 241 35.45 4.13 0.98
CA VAL A 241 36.80 3.83 0.45
C VAL A 241 37.73 5.02 0.68
N ILE A 242 37.33 6.24 0.31
CA ILE A 242 38.15 7.44 0.51
C ILE A 242 38.46 7.68 1.99
N ILE A 243 37.44 7.61 2.86
CA ILE A 243 37.61 7.89 4.28
C ILE A 243 38.52 6.86 4.93
N VAL A 244 38.40 5.59 4.55
CA VAL A 244 39.32 4.54 5.03
C VAL A 244 40.75 4.85 4.62
N VAL A 245 40.97 5.19 3.35
CA VAL A 245 42.30 5.54 2.84
C VAL A 245 42.87 6.80 3.52
N LEU A 246 42.06 7.83 3.72
CA LEU A 246 42.46 9.07 4.38
C LEU A 246 42.69 8.87 5.90
N GLY A 247 41.93 7.98 6.52
CA GLY A 247 42.01 7.66 7.94
C GLY A 247 43.35 7.10 8.37
N LEU A 248 44.04 6.44 7.45
CA LEU A 248 45.43 5.99 7.61
C LEU A 248 46.39 7.13 7.91
N LEU A 249 46.13 8.33 7.38
CA LEU A 249 47.06 9.45 7.43
C LEU A 249 46.81 10.39 8.63
N ARG A 250 45.56 10.55 9.06
CA ARG A 250 45.15 11.61 10.01
C ARG A 250 44.42 11.14 11.26
N GLY A 251 43.99 9.87 11.34
CA GLY A 251 43.16 9.37 12.45
C GLY A 251 41.77 10.04 12.51
N GLY A 252 40.89 9.54 13.40
CA GLY A 252 39.57 10.17 13.64
C GLY A 252 38.48 9.85 12.61
N VAL A 253 38.56 8.71 11.90
CA VAL A 253 37.59 8.34 10.85
C VAL A 253 36.33 7.64 11.35
N GLU A 254 36.34 7.13 12.58
CA GLU A 254 35.19 6.40 13.15
C GLU A 254 33.91 7.24 13.13
N LEU A 255 34.00 8.54 13.45
CA LEU A 255 32.85 9.45 13.42
C LEU A 255 32.29 9.61 12.00
N LEU A 256 33.17 9.81 11.01
CA LEU A 256 32.77 10.03 9.61
C LEU A 256 32.16 8.75 9.01
N LEU A 257 32.76 7.58 9.28
CA LEU A 257 32.22 6.29 8.85
C LEU A 257 30.87 6.00 9.53
N SER A 258 30.77 6.23 10.84
CA SER A 258 29.54 6.09 11.61
C SER A 258 28.41 6.98 11.05
N LEU A 259 28.71 8.23 10.70
CA LEU A 259 27.73 9.15 10.12
C LEU A 259 27.23 8.66 8.75
N ILE A 260 28.11 8.14 7.89
CA ILE A 260 27.68 7.58 6.60
C ILE A 260 26.80 6.35 6.80
N ILE A 261 27.23 5.43 7.67
CA ILE A 261 26.59 4.12 7.84
C ILE A 261 25.25 4.22 8.56
N TYR A 262 25.16 4.98 9.65
CA TYR A 262 23.93 5.06 10.45
C TYR A 262 23.01 6.20 10.04
N VAL A 263 23.50 7.24 9.35
CA VAL A 263 22.68 8.38 8.93
C VAL A 263 22.48 8.37 7.43
N ILE A 264 23.53 8.49 6.63
CA ILE A 264 23.39 8.71 5.17
C ILE A 264 22.71 7.51 4.49
N ILE A 265 23.13 6.29 4.77
CA ILE A 265 22.54 5.09 4.14
C ILE A 265 21.05 4.93 4.54
N PRO A 266 20.67 4.87 5.84
CA PRO A 266 19.27 4.70 6.22
C PRO A 266 18.38 5.87 5.81
N VAL A 267 18.83 7.13 6.00
CA VAL A 267 18.02 8.30 5.65
C VAL A 267 17.89 8.43 4.13
N GLY A 268 18.98 8.24 3.39
CA GLY A 268 18.97 8.31 1.92
C GLY A 268 18.08 7.25 1.30
N THR A 269 18.16 6.00 1.79
CA THR A 269 17.30 4.91 1.32
C THR A 269 15.83 5.09 1.73
N LEU A 270 15.54 5.58 2.95
CA LEU A 270 14.17 5.90 3.37
C LEU A 270 13.56 7.05 2.55
N LEU A 271 14.33 8.12 2.29
CA LEU A 271 13.90 9.20 1.43
C LEU A 271 13.61 8.67 0.03
N PHE A 272 14.48 7.81 -0.50
CA PHE A 272 14.28 7.18 -1.79
C PHE A 272 13.04 6.28 -1.84
N ILE A 273 12.77 5.51 -0.77
CA ILE A 273 11.52 4.74 -0.62
C ILE A 273 10.31 5.67 -0.69
N VAL A 274 10.34 6.81 0.03
CA VAL A 274 9.24 7.80 0.03
C VAL A 274 9.10 8.46 -1.34
N LEU A 275 10.20 8.74 -2.03
CA LEU A 275 10.23 9.28 -3.38
C LEU A 275 9.54 8.30 -4.34
N ILE A 276 9.93 7.03 -4.31
CA ILE A 276 9.25 5.99 -5.08
C ILE A 276 7.80 5.92 -4.65
N ASP A 277 7.44 5.88 -3.36
CA ASP A 277 6.04 5.78 -2.92
C ASP A 277 5.16 6.92 -3.46
N THR A 278 5.71 8.13 -3.47
CA THR A 278 5.02 9.34 -3.95
C THR A 278 4.75 9.29 -5.45
N ILE A 279 5.70 8.76 -6.22
CA ILE A 279 5.60 8.65 -7.70
C ILE A 279 4.82 7.38 -8.09
N SER A 280 5.03 6.30 -7.33
CA SER A 280 4.35 5.00 -7.41
C SER A 280 2.99 4.99 -6.76
N GLY A 281 2.40 6.17 -6.52
CA GLY A 281 1.02 6.35 -6.05
C GLY A 281 0.00 5.49 -6.80
N ILE A 282 0.35 4.86 -7.93
CA ILE A 282 -0.28 3.73 -8.62
C ILE A 282 -0.43 2.45 -7.81
N ARG A 283 -0.93 2.57 -6.58
CA ARG A 283 -1.50 1.46 -5.82
C ARG A 283 -2.96 1.31 -6.22
N GLU A 284 -3.33 0.15 -6.74
CA GLU A 284 -4.71 -0.30 -6.57
C GLU A 284 -4.95 -0.37 -5.06
N GLU A 285 -5.65 0.61 -4.48
CA GLU A 285 -6.14 0.51 -3.10
C GLU A 285 -6.83 -0.85 -2.96
N MET A 286 -6.35 -1.70 -2.04
CA MET A 286 -7.07 -2.95 -1.75
C MET A 286 -8.49 -2.54 -1.33
N PRO A 287 -9.56 -3.07 -1.96
CA PRO A 287 -10.91 -2.74 -1.59
C PRO A 287 -11.08 -3.07 -0.11
N VAL A 288 -11.49 -2.09 0.68
CA VAL A 288 -11.89 -2.35 2.05
C VAL A 288 -13.16 -3.18 1.96
N PHE A 289 -13.06 -4.49 2.21
CA PHE A 289 -14.22 -5.37 2.30
C PHE A 289 -15.05 -4.97 3.51
N TYR A 290 -15.97 -4.02 3.33
CA TYR A 290 -17.04 -3.82 4.29
C TYR A 290 -17.92 -5.06 4.20
N THR A 291 -17.91 -5.88 5.26
CA THR A 291 -18.97 -6.87 5.40
C THR A 291 -20.25 -6.10 5.67
N ARG A 292 -20.98 -5.73 4.61
CA ARG A 292 -22.40 -5.39 4.75
C ARG A 292 -23.10 -6.71 5.02
N VAL A 293 -23.14 -7.13 6.28
CA VAL A 293 -24.15 -8.11 6.69
C VAL A 293 -25.45 -7.37 6.47
N LYS A 294 -26.10 -7.57 5.32
CA LYS A 294 -27.53 -7.32 5.23
C LYS A 294 -28.10 -8.34 6.20
N SER A 295 -28.27 -7.93 7.46
CA SER A 295 -28.95 -8.78 8.42
C SER A 295 -30.30 -9.05 7.77
N LEU A 296 -30.66 -10.33 7.66
CA LEU A 296 -31.97 -10.72 7.19
C LEU A 296 -32.94 -10.26 8.28
N GLU A 297 -33.29 -8.97 8.28
CA GLU A 297 -34.28 -8.36 9.18
C GLU A 297 -35.70 -8.79 8.79
N VAL A 298 -35.86 -10.05 8.38
CA VAL A 298 -37.12 -10.62 7.86
C VAL A 298 -38.20 -10.59 8.96
N PHE A 299 -37.81 -10.43 10.24
CA PHE A 299 -38.72 -10.40 11.38
C PHE A 299 -38.33 -9.34 12.43
N LYS A 300 -38.20 -8.07 12.04
CA LYS A 300 -38.03 -6.97 13.02
C LYS A 300 -39.28 -6.75 13.89
N ASP A 301 -40.45 -7.05 13.32
CA ASP A 301 -41.75 -6.82 13.96
C ASP A 301 -42.28 -8.06 14.69
N ALA A 302 -41.55 -9.18 14.66
CA ALA A 302 -41.89 -10.32 15.48
C ALA A 302 -41.55 -9.97 16.95
N PRO A 303 -42.52 -9.97 17.88
CA PRO A 303 -42.23 -9.72 19.28
C PRO A 303 -41.24 -10.79 19.74
N GLN A 304 -40.04 -10.37 20.16
CA GLN A 304 -39.13 -11.24 20.89
C GLN A 304 -39.79 -11.59 22.22
N LEU A 305 -40.55 -12.68 22.23
CA LEU A 305 -41.02 -13.27 23.47
C LEU A 305 -39.77 -13.56 24.30
N LYS A 306 -39.59 -12.84 25.42
CA LYS A 306 -38.60 -13.22 26.44
C LYS A 306 -39.00 -14.61 26.90
N THR A 307 -38.36 -15.63 26.33
CA THR A 307 -38.65 -17.03 26.58
C THR A 307 -38.64 -17.30 28.08
N GLN A 308 -39.82 -17.47 28.68
CA GLN A 308 -39.99 -17.81 30.10
C GLN A 308 -39.71 -19.30 30.39
N GLN A 309 -39.43 -20.11 29.36
CA GLN A 309 -39.16 -21.54 29.51
C GLN A 309 -37.66 -21.81 29.78
N PRO A 310 -37.30 -22.46 30.91
CA PRO A 310 -35.91 -22.69 31.32
C PRO A 310 -35.08 -23.57 30.35
N HIS A 311 -35.75 -24.46 29.61
CA HIS A 311 -35.09 -25.45 28.74
C HIS A 311 -34.43 -24.80 27.50
N GLU A 312 -35.12 -23.90 26.81
CA GLU A 312 -34.60 -23.23 25.61
C GLU A 312 -33.47 -22.24 25.93
N CYS A 313 -33.51 -21.59 27.10
CA CYS A 313 -32.43 -20.71 27.57
C CYS A 313 -31.14 -21.50 27.86
N GLY A 314 -31.26 -22.76 28.28
CA GLY A 314 -30.15 -23.69 28.45
C GLY A 314 -29.51 -24.10 27.13
N ASP A 315 -30.33 -24.34 26.10
CA ASP A 315 -29.87 -24.75 24.77
C ASP A 315 -29.22 -23.59 24.00
N ILE A 316 -29.72 -22.35 24.12
CA ILE A 316 -29.04 -21.15 23.59
C ILE A 316 -27.65 -20.99 24.23
N LYS A 317 -27.54 -21.15 25.56
CA LYS A 317 -26.25 -21.10 26.28
C LYS A 317 -25.33 -22.28 25.93
N ARG A 318 -25.87 -23.44 25.53
CA ARG A 318 -25.09 -24.58 25.01
C ARG A 318 -24.61 -24.29 23.59
N LEU A 319 -25.44 -23.69 22.75
CA LEU A 319 -25.09 -23.27 21.40
C LEU A 319 -23.99 -22.19 21.43
N GLU A 320 -24.10 -21.19 22.31
CA GLU A 320 -23.03 -20.20 22.52
C GLU A 320 -21.73 -20.84 23.01
N ARG A 321 -21.80 -21.80 23.94
CA ARG A 321 -20.61 -22.53 24.41
C ARG A 321 -20.02 -23.40 23.30
N TYR A 322 -20.85 -24.03 22.48
CA TYR A 322 -20.40 -24.80 21.33
C TYR A 322 -19.80 -23.90 20.27
N GLU A 323 -20.36 -22.73 19.99
CA GLU A 323 -19.76 -21.74 19.09
C GLU A 323 -18.42 -21.25 19.61
N LYS A 324 -18.32 -20.90 20.89
CA LYS A 324 -17.04 -20.48 21.51
C LYS A 324 -16.01 -21.60 21.44
N ARG A 325 -16.38 -22.84 21.79
CA ARG A 325 -15.49 -24.00 21.70
C ARG A 325 -15.13 -24.37 20.27
N SER A 326 -16.07 -24.25 19.33
CA SER A 326 -15.85 -24.51 17.90
C SER A 326 -14.92 -23.47 17.31
N LYS A 327 -15.07 -22.18 17.67
CA LYS A 327 -14.13 -21.11 17.31
C LYS A 327 -12.73 -21.40 17.85
N ILE A 328 -12.60 -21.80 19.12
CA ILE A 328 -11.30 -22.13 19.74
C ILE A 328 -10.68 -23.39 19.11
N LYS A 329 -11.45 -24.46 18.92
CA LYS A 329 -11.00 -25.67 18.23
C LYS A 329 -10.57 -25.34 16.80
N PHE A 330 -11.33 -24.54 16.07
CA PHE A 330 -10.98 -24.12 14.72
C PHE A 330 -9.65 -23.35 14.70
N ILE A 331 -9.40 -22.49 15.69
CA ILE A 331 -8.12 -21.77 15.84
C ILE A 331 -6.96 -22.73 16.11
N LEU A 332 -7.15 -23.70 17.01
CA LEU A 332 -6.10 -24.63 17.42
C LEU A 332 -5.79 -25.67 16.34
N PHE A 333 -6.81 -26.17 15.65
CA PHE A 333 -6.66 -27.22 14.63
C PHE A 333 -6.31 -26.66 13.24
N ASN A 334 -6.50 -25.36 12.97
CA ASN A 334 -6.13 -24.74 11.69
C ASN A 334 -5.33 -23.42 11.84
N PRO A 335 -4.19 -23.43 12.57
CA PRO A 335 -3.41 -22.22 12.81
C PRO A 335 -2.90 -21.60 11.49
N LEU A 336 -2.47 -22.43 10.54
CA LEU A 336 -1.95 -21.99 9.24
C LEU A 336 -2.97 -21.19 8.43
N LYS A 337 -4.26 -21.58 8.47
CA LYS A 337 -5.31 -20.90 7.70
C LYS A 337 -5.54 -19.47 8.21
N ILE A 338 -5.45 -19.27 9.53
CA ILE A 338 -5.62 -17.96 10.18
C ILE A 338 -4.47 -17.01 9.82
N PHE A 339 -3.23 -17.52 9.79
CA PHE A 339 -2.08 -16.72 9.38
C PHE A 339 -2.08 -16.42 7.89
N MET A 340 -2.57 -17.34 7.05
CA MET A 340 -2.78 -17.08 5.61
C MET A 340 -3.84 -16.01 5.34
N GLU A 341 -4.95 -15.98 6.10
CA GLU A 341 -5.99 -14.96 5.97
C GLU A 341 -5.54 -13.58 6.46
N LYS A 342 -4.73 -13.52 7.52
CA LYS A 342 -4.17 -12.26 8.05
C LYS A 342 -2.71 -12.44 8.47
N PRO A 343 -1.73 -12.19 7.57
CA PRO A 343 -0.31 -12.36 7.85
C PRO A 343 0.19 -11.55 9.07
N GLY A 344 -0.38 -10.37 9.33
CA GLY A 344 -0.02 -9.56 10.49
C GLY A 344 -0.30 -10.21 11.85
N ARG A 345 -1.11 -11.26 11.92
CA ARG A 345 -1.33 -12.00 13.18
C ARG A 345 -0.13 -12.84 13.60
N THR A 346 0.83 -13.06 12.72
CA THR A 346 2.07 -13.80 13.03
C THR A 346 2.89 -13.09 14.12
N PHE A 347 2.90 -11.74 14.14
CA PHE A 347 3.65 -10.95 15.12
C PHE A 347 3.24 -11.22 16.58
N PHE A 348 1.97 -11.59 16.83
CA PHE A 348 1.51 -11.92 18.19
C PHE A 348 2.20 -13.15 18.77
N ILE A 349 2.71 -14.05 17.92
CA ILE A 349 3.41 -15.26 18.34
C ILE A 349 4.91 -15.08 18.20
N THR A 350 5.38 -14.51 17.08
CA THR A 350 6.82 -14.43 16.81
C THR A 350 7.53 -13.44 17.71
N VAL A 351 6.92 -12.31 18.08
CA VAL A 351 7.57 -11.31 18.95
C VAL A 351 7.85 -11.86 20.36
N PRO A 352 6.88 -12.47 21.07
CA PRO A 352 7.16 -13.12 22.36
C PRO A 352 8.21 -14.24 22.25
N VAL A 353 8.14 -15.05 21.18
CA VAL A 353 9.12 -16.13 20.95
C VAL A 353 10.53 -15.57 20.76
N SER A 354 10.69 -14.47 20.02
CA SER A 354 11.99 -13.81 19.84
C SER A 354 12.53 -13.20 21.13
N ILE A 355 11.67 -12.64 21.99
CA ILE A 355 12.08 -12.13 23.31
C ILE A 355 12.54 -13.28 24.22
N ILE A 356 11.80 -14.39 24.21
CA ILE A 356 12.18 -15.61 24.95
C ILE A 356 13.53 -16.13 24.44
N TYR A 357 13.74 -16.17 23.14
CA TYR A 357 15.02 -16.56 22.53
C TYR A 357 16.18 -15.67 23.02
N LEU A 358 16.02 -14.34 23.03
CA LEU A 358 17.04 -13.43 23.56
C LEU A 358 17.31 -13.69 25.04
N PHE A 359 16.26 -13.86 25.85
CA PHE A 359 16.41 -14.11 27.28
C PHE A 359 17.17 -15.40 27.59
N PHE A 360 16.89 -16.49 26.86
CA PHE A 360 17.59 -17.77 27.04
C PHE A 360 19.07 -17.71 26.64
N ASN A 361 19.41 -16.97 25.60
CA ASN A 361 20.80 -16.84 25.12
C ASN A 361 21.57 -15.70 25.83
N ALA A 362 21.01 -15.11 26.89
CA ALA A 362 21.64 -14.01 27.59
C ALA A 362 22.97 -14.36 28.26
N GLY A 363 23.21 -15.66 28.53
CA GLY A 363 24.47 -16.17 29.09
C GLY A 363 25.63 -16.21 28.09
N ASP A 364 25.36 -16.22 26.78
CA ASP A 364 26.38 -16.39 25.72
C ASP A 364 26.90 -15.03 25.17
N TYR A 365 26.54 -13.92 25.81
CA TYR A 365 26.95 -12.57 25.39
C TYR A 365 28.38 -12.26 25.84
N THR A 366 29.35 -12.94 25.21
CA THR A 366 30.78 -12.81 25.53
C THR A 366 31.46 -11.65 24.79
N SER A 367 30.89 -11.17 23.68
CA SER A 367 31.40 -10.04 22.89
C SER A 367 30.27 -9.20 22.28
N SER A 368 30.56 -7.93 21.94
CA SER A 368 29.61 -7.04 21.27
C SER A 368 29.07 -7.64 19.96
N MET A 369 29.92 -8.29 19.18
CA MET A 369 29.54 -8.95 17.92
C MET A 369 28.66 -10.19 18.15
N ALA A 370 28.89 -10.96 19.23
CA ALA A 370 28.02 -12.08 19.60
C ALA A 370 26.62 -11.58 19.99
N LEU A 371 26.54 -10.49 20.75
CA LEU A 371 25.27 -9.86 21.10
C LEU A 371 24.52 -9.39 19.84
N GLU A 372 25.19 -8.71 18.92
CA GLU A 372 24.60 -8.24 17.65
C GLU A 372 24.07 -9.41 16.79
N ASN A 373 24.79 -10.52 16.71
CA ASN A 373 24.35 -11.73 16.01
C ASN A 373 23.05 -12.31 16.59
N HIS A 374 22.91 -12.34 17.92
CA HIS A 374 21.68 -12.80 18.56
C HIS A 374 20.50 -11.84 18.31
N PHE A 375 20.74 -10.53 18.29
CA PHE A 375 19.73 -9.55 17.89
C PHE A 375 19.29 -9.73 16.43
N LEU A 376 20.23 -9.97 15.52
CA LEU A 376 19.92 -10.25 14.12
C LEU A 376 19.10 -11.53 13.97
N MET A 377 19.44 -12.61 14.69
CA MET A 377 18.64 -13.84 14.67
C MET A 377 17.24 -13.62 15.22
N ALA A 378 17.10 -12.91 16.34
CA ALA A 378 15.80 -12.56 16.91
C ALA A 378 14.94 -11.76 15.92
N PHE A 379 15.56 -10.82 15.19
CA PHE A 379 14.92 -10.04 14.13
C PHE A 379 14.46 -10.92 12.95
N LEU A 380 15.31 -11.85 12.48
CA LEU A 380 14.97 -12.80 11.42
C LEU A 380 13.82 -13.74 11.84
N PHE A 381 13.79 -14.21 13.09
CA PHE A 381 12.68 -15.03 13.62
C PHE A 381 11.33 -14.31 13.59
N VAL A 382 11.31 -12.98 13.74
CA VAL A 382 10.08 -12.19 13.63
C VAL A 382 9.64 -12.05 12.17
N ILE A 383 10.57 -11.75 11.26
CA ILE A 383 10.25 -11.35 9.89
C ILE A 383 10.02 -12.55 8.98
N ILE A 384 10.76 -13.65 9.13
CA ILE A 384 10.66 -14.82 8.24
C ILE A 384 9.23 -15.38 8.20
N PRO A 385 8.57 -15.71 9.33
CA PRO A 385 7.22 -16.27 9.29
C PRO A 385 6.22 -15.29 8.66
N PHE A 386 6.29 -14.01 9.03
CA PHE A 386 5.45 -12.97 8.46
C PHE A 386 5.57 -12.93 6.93
N THR A 387 6.80 -12.87 6.42
CA THR A 387 7.09 -12.80 4.99
C THR A 387 6.61 -14.05 4.25
N VAL A 388 6.81 -15.25 4.82
CA VAL A 388 6.37 -16.51 4.21
C VAL A 388 4.84 -16.54 4.07
N PHE A 389 4.10 -16.23 5.14
CA PHE A 389 2.62 -16.23 5.07
C PHE A 389 2.09 -15.14 4.13
N PHE A 390 2.72 -13.97 4.12
CA PHE A 390 2.39 -12.90 3.18
C PHE A 390 2.58 -13.35 1.72
N GLU A 391 3.74 -13.92 1.39
CA GLU A 391 4.07 -14.40 0.04
C GLU A 391 3.13 -15.53 -0.42
N LEU A 392 2.82 -16.49 0.46
CA LEU A 392 1.90 -17.59 0.15
C LEU A 392 0.49 -17.08 -0.18
N ARG A 393 -0.01 -16.10 0.58
CA ARG A 393 -1.31 -15.47 0.30
C ARG A 393 -1.29 -14.75 -1.04
N THR A 394 -0.27 -13.92 -1.29
CA THR A 394 -0.14 -13.15 -2.54
C THR A 394 -0.08 -14.08 -3.75
N ARG A 395 0.70 -15.16 -3.67
CA ARG A 395 0.77 -16.18 -4.73
C ARG A 395 -0.57 -16.87 -4.97
N LYS A 396 -1.32 -17.19 -3.91
CA LYS A 396 -2.64 -17.82 -4.02
C LYS A 396 -3.62 -16.90 -4.76
N ILE A 397 -3.68 -15.62 -4.36
CA ILE A 397 -4.53 -14.61 -5.02
C ILE A 397 -4.14 -14.45 -6.49
N ARG A 398 -2.84 -14.35 -6.79
CA ARG A 398 -2.34 -14.22 -8.16
C ARG A 398 -2.76 -15.40 -9.04
N LYS A 399 -2.66 -16.64 -8.54
CA LYS A 399 -3.10 -17.83 -9.27
C LYS A 399 -4.61 -17.83 -9.56
N PHE A 400 -5.44 -17.27 -8.68
CA PHE A 400 -6.86 -17.09 -8.98
C PHE A 400 -7.03 -16.09 -10.11
N GLU A 401 -6.44 -14.89 -10.00
CA GLU A 401 -6.53 -13.85 -11.02
C GLU A 401 -6.05 -14.31 -12.41
N GLU A 402 -4.96 -15.08 -12.48
CA GLU A 402 -4.41 -15.65 -13.72
C GLU A 402 -5.37 -16.61 -14.45
N ARG A 403 -6.36 -17.17 -13.75
CA ARG A 403 -7.33 -18.14 -14.28
C ARG A 403 -8.73 -17.57 -14.47
N MET A 404 -8.96 -16.34 -14.00
CA MET A 404 -10.25 -15.66 -14.15
C MET A 404 -10.64 -15.41 -15.61
N PRO A 405 -9.76 -14.94 -16.52
CA PRO A 405 -10.17 -14.68 -17.90
C PRO A 405 -10.66 -15.95 -18.60
N ASP A 406 -9.99 -17.09 -18.37
CA ASP A 406 -10.40 -18.39 -18.94
C ASP A 406 -11.78 -18.82 -18.43
N PHE A 407 -12.04 -18.64 -17.13
CA PHE A 407 -13.34 -18.90 -16.52
C PHE A 407 -14.43 -18.04 -17.19
N LEU A 408 -14.19 -16.74 -17.36
CA LEU A 408 -15.15 -15.81 -17.95
C LEU A 408 -15.37 -16.05 -19.44
N LYS A 409 -14.32 -16.35 -20.21
CA LYS A 409 -14.41 -16.71 -21.64
C LYS A 409 -15.30 -17.93 -21.83
N ARG A 410 -15.20 -18.93 -20.94
CA ARG A 410 -16.04 -20.13 -21.00
C ARG A 410 -17.50 -19.84 -20.64
N LEU A 411 -17.75 -19.04 -19.61
CA LEU A 411 -19.12 -18.59 -19.30
C LEU A 411 -19.72 -17.80 -20.47
N ALA A 412 -18.96 -16.89 -21.09
CA ALA A 412 -19.39 -16.12 -22.24
C ALA A 412 -19.72 -17.03 -23.44
N GLY A 413 -18.87 -18.01 -23.75
CA GLY A 413 -19.10 -18.96 -24.85
C GLY A 413 -20.29 -19.88 -24.62
N MET A 414 -20.51 -20.33 -23.38
CA MET A 414 -21.69 -21.14 -23.04
C MET A 414 -22.99 -20.32 -23.09
N ASN A 415 -22.94 -19.06 -22.63
CA ASN A 415 -24.09 -18.17 -22.71
C ASN A 415 -24.40 -17.77 -24.17
N GLU A 416 -23.37 -17.64 -25.01
CA GLU A 416 -23.53 -17.49 -26.46
C GLU A 416 -24.22 -18.70 -27.11
N ALA A 417 -23.98 -19.90 -26.59
CA ALA A 417 -24.71 -21.11 -27.01
C ALA A 417 -26.14 -21.21 -26.41
N GLY A 418 -26.61 -20.19 -25.70
CA GLY A 418 -27.96 -20.11 -25.14
C GLY A 418 -28.11 -20.65 -23.71
N LEU A 419 -27.04 -21.11 -23.07
CA LEU A 419 -27.11 -21.58 -21.68
C LEU A 419 -27.26 -20.40 -20.70
N THR A 420 -28.09 -20.58 -19.68
CA THR A 420 -28.20 -19.61 -18.58
C THR A 420 -26.89 -19.53 -17.78
N LEU A 421 -26.65 -18.42 -17.07
CA LEU A 421 -25.47 -18.27 -16.21
C LEU A 421 -25.34 -19.43 -15.21
N THR A 422 -26.45 -19.89 -14.66
CA THR A 422 -26.52 -21.02 -13.72
C THR A 422 -26.05 -22.33 -14.38
N GLN A 423 -26.53 -22.64 -15.58
CA GLN A 423 -26.11 -23.82 -16.35
C GLN A 423 -24.63 -23.71 -16.78
N ALA A 424 -24.20 -22.53 -17.22
CA ALA A 424 -22.81 -22.29 -17.60
C ALA A 424 -21.85 -22.52 -16.41
N ILE A 425 -22.21 -22.08 -15.20
CA ILE A 425 -21.45 -22.37 -13.98
C ILE A 425 -21.41 -23.87 -13.68
N ALA A 426 -22.53 -24.59 -13.83
CA ALA A 426 -22.58 -26.04 -13.61
C ALA A 426 -21.64 -26.79 -14.57
N HIS A 427 -21.74 -26.56 -15.87
CA HIS A 427 -20.85 -27.18 -16.86
C HIS A 427 -19.38 -26.80 -16.67
N THR A 428 -19.12 -25.59 -16.19
CA THR A 428 -17.77 -25.11 -15.90
C THR A 428 -17.19 -25.77 -14.64
N ALA A 429 -18.01 -26.16 -13.67
CA ALA A 429 -17.59 -26.81 -12.43
C ALA A 429 -17.01 -28.23 -12.66
N ASP A 430 -17.47 -28.91 -13.72
CA ASP A 430 -16.96 -30.23 -14.13
C ASP A 430 -15.64 -30.13 -14.91
N SER A 431 -15.32 -28.94 -15.44
CA SER A 431 -14.07 -28.68 -16.15
C SER A 431 -12.91 -28.37 -15.20
N ASN A 432 -11.69 -28.77 -15.57
CA ASN A 432 -10.50 -28.42 -14.80
C ASN A 432 -10.10 -26.95 -15.02
N MET A 433 -10.29 -26.10 -14.00
CA MET A 433 -9.90 -24.68 -13.98
C MET A 433 -8.69 -24.40 -13.09
N GLY A 434 -7.87 -25.43 -12.83
CA GLY A 434 -6.74 -25.32 -11.91
C GLY A 434 -7.20 -24.91 -10.51
N VAL A 435 -6.63 -23.82 -9.97
CA VAL A 435 -6.91 -23.38 -8.60
C VAL A 435 -8.35 -22.90 -8.39
N LEU A 436 -9.06 -22.48 -9.44
CA LEU A 436 -10.45 -22.03 -9.35
C LEU A 436 -11.44 -23.19 -9.21
N THR A 437 -11.06 -24.40 -9.62
CA THR A 437 -11.98 -25.55 -9.69
C THR A 437 -12.70 -25.78 -8.36
N TYR A 438 -11.98 -25.68 -7.23
CA TYR A 438 -12.56 -25.85 -5.90
C TYR A 438 -13.63 -24.79 -5.58
N GLU A 439 -13.35 -23.53 -5.89
CA GLU A 439 -14.28 -22.43 -5.61
C GLU A 439 -15.48 -22.42 -6.58
N ILE A 440 -15.28 -22.80 -7.85
CA ILE A 440 -16.37 -22.96 -8.83
C ILE A 440 -17.30 -24.11 -8.41
N LYS A 441 -16.75 -25.26 -8.00
CA LYS A 441 -17.56 -26.38 -7.46
C LYS A 441 -18.33 -25.98 -6.21
N LYS A 442 -17.76 -25.09 -5.39
CA LYS A 442 -18.45 -24.55 -4.21
C LYS A 442 -19.61 -23.62 -4.59
N ILE A 443 -19.47 -22.80 -5.63
CA ILE A 443 -20.57 -22.01 -6.19
C ILE A 443 -21.67 -22.97 -6.70
N HIS A 444 -21.29 -23.96 -7.51
CA HIS A 444 -22.24 -24.90 -8.09
C HIS A 444 -23.03 -25.68 -7.02
N ARG A 445 -22.36 -26.23 -6.00
CA ARG A 445 -23.03 -26.90 -4.86
C ARG A 445 -23.97 -25.98 -4.10
N ALA A 446 -23.60 -24.71 -3.91
CA ALA A 446 -24.47 -23.75 -3.25
C ALA A 446 -25.74 -23.49 -4.06
N ILE A 447 -25.63 -23.44 -5.40
CA ILE A 447 -26.77 -23.30 -6.31
C ILE A 447 -27.64 -24.56 -6.27
N GLU A 448 -27.03 -25.76 -6.31
CA GLU A 448 -27.76 -27.04 -6.18
C GLU A 448 -28.53 -27.14 -4.86
N TRP A 449 -27.98 -26.60 -3.77
CA TRP A 449 -28.65 -26.49 -2.47
C TRP A 449 -29.69 -25.37 -2.38
N GLY A 450 -30.08 -24.77 -3.51
CA GLY A 450 -31.18 -23.81 -3.60
C GLY A 450 -30.80 -22.36 -3.30
N THR A 451 -29.51 -22.00 -3.23
CA THR A 451 -29.12 -20.59 -3.11
C THR A 451 -29.18 -19.87 -4.46
N ILE A 452 -29.57 -18.59 -4.45
CA ILE A 452 -29.64 -17.76 -5.65
C ILE A 452 -28.22 -17.60 -6.24
N THR A 453 -28.07 -17.74 -7.55
CA THR A 453 -26.79 -17.64 -8.28
C THR A 453 -26.02 -16.36 -7.92
N THR A 454 -26.71 -15.21 -7.85
CA THR A 454 -26.11 -13.92 -7.46
C THR A 454 -25.55 -13.94 -6.04
N SER A 455 -26.25 -14.58 -5.09
CA SER A 455 -25.80 -14.74 -3.70
C SER A 455 -24.62 -15.70 -3.59
N ALA A 456 -24.57 -16.75 -4.41
CA ALA A 456 -23.44 -17.68 -4.47
C ALA A 456 -22.18 -17.00 -5.02
N LEU A 457 -22.33 -16.18 -6.07
CA LEU A 457 -21.27 -15.35 -6.63
C LEU A 457 -20.77 -14.29 -5.63
N GLN A 458 -21.68 -13.64 -4.89
CA GLN A 458 -21.30 -12.68 -3.84
C GLN A 458 -20.52 -13.36 -2.70
N LYS A 459 -20.87 -14.60 -2.34
CA LYS A 459 -20.08 -15.39 -1.40
C LYS A 459 -18.68 -15.66 -1.98
N PHE A 460 -18.57 -16.05 -3.24
CA PHE A 460 -17.28 -16.28 -3.91
C PHE A 460 -16.38 -15.04 -3.90
N GLU A 461 -16.92 -13.87 -4.25
CA GLU A 461 -16.24 -12.57 -4.15
C GLU A 461 -15.61 -12.37 -2.77
N LYS A 462 -16.40 -12.58 -1.70
CA LYS A 462 -15.95 -12.39 -0.32
C LYS A 462 -14.81 -13.33 0.10
N HIS A 463 -14.65 -14.49 -0.54
CA HIS A 463 -13.63 -15.47 -0.17
C HIS A 463 -12.27 -15.25 -0.83
N ILE A 464 -12.22 -14.68 -2.04
CA ILE A 464 -10.97 -14.57 -2.81
C ILE A 464 -10.20 -13.28 -2.49
N GLU A 465 -10.88 -12.28 -1.93
CA GLU A 465 -10.26 -11.03 -1.45
C GLU A 465 -9.41 -10.29 -2.51
N SER A 466 -9.77 -10.41 -3.80
CA SER A 466 -9.13 -9.70 -4.92
C SER A 466 -10.01 -8.56 -5.43
N SER A 467 -9.40 -7.40 -5.67
CA SER A 467 -10.06 -6.23 -6.26
C SER A 467 -10.58 -6.49 -7.67
N ALA A 468 -9.75 -7.09 -8.52
CA ALA A 468 -10.10 -7.43 -9.90
C ALA A 468 -11.26 -8.43 -9.95
N ILE A 469 -11.23 -9.46 -9.11
CA ILE A 469 -12.28 -10.48 -9.07
C ILE A 469 -13.59 -9.88 -8.56
N SER A 470 -13.53 -9.04 -7.53
CA SER A 470 -14.73 -8.39 -6.97
C SER A 470 -15.42 -7.50 -8.00
N ARG A 471 -14.66 -6.73 -8.79
CA ARG A 471 -15.18 -5.92 -9.92
C ARG A 471 -15.91 -6.77 -10.94
N ILE A 472 -15.27 -7.84 -11.40
CA ILE A 472 -15.83 -8.73 -12.43
C ILE A 472 -17.11 -9.42 -11.92
N ILE A 473 -17.07 -9.97 -10.71
CA ILE A 473 -18.19 -10.69 -10.13
C ILE A 473 -19.37 -9.75 -9.86
N THR A 474 -19.11 -8.54 -9.36
CA THR A 474 -20.13 -7.50 -9.19
C THR A 474 -20.76 -7.10 -10.52
N LEU A 475 -19.96 -6.94 -11.58
CA LEU A 475 -20.47 -6.67 -12.92
C LEU A 475 -21.41 -7.78 -13.40
N ILE A 476 -21.05 -9.04 -13.21
CA ILE A 476 -21.86 -10.20 -13.62
C ILE A 476 -23.16 -10.27 -12.81
N ILE A 477 -23.08 -10.06 -11.49
CA ILE A 477 -24.27 -10.03 -10.61
C ILE A 477 -25.25 -8.96 -11.11
N LYS A 478 -24.77 -7.73 -11.33
CA LYS A 478 -25.64 -6.63 -11.76
C LYS A 478 -26.18 -6.79 -13.16
N ALA A 479 -25.39 -7.32 -14.09
CA ALA A 479 -25.89 -7.66 -15.41
C ALA A 479 -26.98 -8.73 -15.36
N SER A 480 -26.79 -9.79 -14.56
CA SER A 480 -27.75 -10.90 -14.43
C SER A 480 -29.05 -10.50 -13.72
N GLU A 481 -29.05 -9.43 -12.92
CA GLU A 481 -30.26 -8.86 -12.32
C GLU A 481 -31.10 -8.09 -13.35
N SER A 482 -30.46 -7.51 -14.37
CA SER A 482 -31.11 -6.64 -15.38
C SER A 482 -31.50 -7.37 -16.66
N THR A 483 -30.78 -8.43 -17.06
CA THR A 483 -31.06 -9.20 -18.29
C THR A 483 -30.65 -10.66 -18.15
N SER A 484 -31.34 -11.55 -18.88
CA SER A 484 -31.00 -12.98 -18.98
C SER A 484 -29.94 -13.27 -20.05
N ASP A 485 -29.81 -12.42 -21.07
CA ASP A 485 -28.72 -12.47 -22.06
C ASP A 485 -27.62 -11.49 -21.65
N ILE A 486 -26.61 -12.03 -20.97
CA ILE A 486 -25.44 -11.28 -20.50
C ILE A 486 -24.20 -11.57 -21.33
N ARG A 487 -24.33 -12.14 -22.54
CA ARG A 487 -23.20 -12.54 -23.39
C ARG A 487 -22.22 -11.38 -23.61
N ASN A 488 -22.75 -10.23 -23.98
CA ASN A 488 -21.95 -9.02 -24.19
C ASN A 488 -21.24 -8.58 -22.92
N VAL A 489 -21.90 -8.66 -21.76
CA VAL A 489 -21.34 -8.27 -20.47
C VAL A 489 -20.23 -9.23 -20.05
N LEU A 490 -20.44 -10.54 -20.17
CA LEU A 490 -19.44 -11.57 -19.89
C LEU A 490 -18.21 -11.42 -20.81
N SER A 491 -18.43 -11.12 -22.09
CA SER A 491 -17.34 -10.87 -23.06
C SER A 491 -16.52 -9.63 -22.70
N ILE A 492 -17.19 -8.53 -22.30
CA ILE A 492 -16.50 -7.31 -21.84
C ILE A 492 -15.72 -7.57 -20.56
N ALA A 493 -16.30 -8.30 -19.59
CA ALA A 493 -15.62 -8.69 -18.36
C ALA A 493 -14.41 -9.59 -18.62
N ALA A 494 -14.54 -10.55 -19.55
CA ALA A 494 -13.45 -11.41 -19.97
C ALA A 494 -12.30 -10.62 -20.64
N LYS A 495 -12.62 -9.63 -21.48
CA LYS A 495 -11.63 -8.74 -22.11
C LYS A 495 -10.92 -7.87 -21.07
N ASP A 496 -11.66 -7.28 -20.13
CA ASP A 496 -11.08 -6.49 -19.03
C ASP A 496 -10.14 -7.33 -18.15
N ALA A 497 -10.55 -8.56 -17.83
CA ALA A 497 -9.73 -9.50 -17.08
C ALA A 497 -8.44 -9.90 -17.84
N ASP A 498 -8.53 -10.12 -19.16
CA ASP A 498 -7.39 -10.45 -20.03
C ASP A 498 -6.39 -9.29 -20.09
N ILE A 499 -6.87 -8.05 -20.29
CA ILE A 499 -6.04 -6.84 -20.27
C ILE A 499 -5.34 -6.70 -18.91
N GLY A 500 -6.09 -6.83 -17.80
CA GLY A 500 -5.52 -6.76 -16.45
C GLY A 500 -4.45 -7.82 -16.20
N GLN A 501 -4.65 -9.05 -16.68
CA GLN A 501 -3.66 -10.12 -16.55
C GLN A 501 -2.40 -9.84 -17.38
N ARG A 502 -2.53 -9.43 -18.64
CA ARG A 502 -1.39 -9.08 -19.50
C ARG A 502 -0.57 -7.94 -18.90
N LEU A 503 -1.22 -6.88 -18.43
CA LEU A 503 -0.55 -5.76 -17.76
C LEU A 503 0.23 -6.19 -16.51
N LYS A 504 -0.32 -7.13 -15.72
CA LYS A 504 0.39 -7.69 -14.55
C LYS A 504 1.62 -8.50 -14.95
N GLN A 505 1.53 -9.28 -16.02
CA GLN A 505 2.66 -10.07 -16.55
C GLN A 505 3.77 -9.17 -17.10
N GLU A 506 3.41 -8.18 -17.94
CA GLU A 506 4.37 -7.19 -18.47
C GLU A 506 5.06 -6.43 -17.33
N ARG A 507 4.29 -6.01 -16.32
CA ARG A 507 4.82 -5.36 -15.13
C ARG A 507 5.84 -6.25 -14.41
N PHE A 508 5.50 -7.50 -14.13
CA PHE A 508 6.39 -8.41 -13.41
C PHE A 508 7.72 -8.64 -14.16
N ALA A 509 7.66 -8.83 -15.48
CA ALA A 509 8.85 -9.04 -16.29
C ALA A 509 9.78 -7.82 -16.29
N ASN A 510 9.23 -6.61 -16.46
CA ASN A 510 10.01 -5.38 -16.45
C ASN A 510 10.59 -5.08 -15.06
N LEU A 511 9.83 -5.32 -13.99
CA LEU A 511 10.25 -5.05 -12.62
C LEU A 511 11.32 -6.02 -12.10
N LEU A 512 11.36 -7.26 -12.63
CA LEU A 512 12.38 -8.25 -12.26
C LEU A 512 13.79 -7.73 -12.56
N ILE A 513 13.99 -7.04 -13.69
CA ILE A 513 15.28 -6.46 -14.08
C ILE A 513 15.78 -5.48 -13.01
N TYR A 514 14.89 -4.65 -12.46
CA TYR A 514 15.26 -3.68 -11.42
C TYR A 514 15.58 -4.35 -10.09
N VAL A 515 14.84 -5.39 -9.71
CA VAL A 515 15.18 -6.21 -8.54
C VAL A 515 16.60 -6.79 -8.71
N LEU A 516 16.91 -7.35 -9.89
CA LEU A 516 18.23 -7.92 -10.17
C LEU A 516 19.36 -6.88 -10.05
N ILE A 517 19.14 -5.66 -10.54
CA ILE A 517 20.10 -4.54 -10.41
C ILE A 517 20.39 -4.21 -8.94
N VAL A 518 19.35 -4.18 -8.08
CA VAL A 518 19.51 -3.94 -6.64
C VAL A 518 20.27 -5.08 -5.95
N TYR A 519 20.05 -6.33 -6.36
CA TYR A 519 20.86 -7.46 -5.87
C TYR A 519 22.32 -7.34 -6.30
N LEU A 520 22.57 -7.03 -7.58
CA LEU A 520 23.92 -6.86 -8.10
C LEU A 520 24.67 -5.76 -7.34
N SER A 521 24.03 -4.61 -7.10
CA SER A 521 24.64 -3.50 -6.37
C SER A 521 24.96 -3.86 -4.92
N PHE A 522 24.09 -4.62 -4.25
CA PHE A 522 24.37 -5.15 -2.92
C PHE A 522 25.57 -6.12 -2.93
N PHE A 523 25.66 -7.03 -3.91
CA PHE A 523 26.81 -7.93 -4.01
C PHE A 523 28.11 -7.18 -4.30
N VAL A 524 28.10 -6.17 -5.17
CA VAL A 524 29.25 -5.30 -5.43
C VAL A 524 29.67 -4.55 -4.17
N PHE A 525 28.72 -4.00 -3.42
CA PHE A 525 28.97 -3.34 -2.14
C PHE A 525 29.61 -4.28 -1.13
N LEU A 526 29.05 -5.48 -0.96
CA LEU A 526 29.56 -6.52 -0.06
C LEU A 526 30.97 -6.97 -0.48
N PHE A 527 31.18 -7.20 -1.77
CA PHE A 527 32.48 -7.58 -2.32
C PHE A 527 33.55 -6.52 -2.03
N ILE A 528 33.26 -5.24 -2.27
CA ILE A 528 34.21 -4.16 -2.03
C ILE A 528 34.52 -4.02 -0.53
N ILE A 529 33.52 -4.18 0.35
CA ILE A 529 33.75 -4.19 1.80
C ILE A 529 34.67 -5.35 2.21
N VAL A 530 34.45 -6.55 1.69
CA VAL A 530 35.31 -7.72 1.99
C VAL A 530 36.73 -7.48 1.49
N VAL A 531 36.90 -6.97 0.27
CA VAL A 531 38.22 -6.62 -0.28
C VAL A 531 38.91 -5.57 0.59
N LEU A 532 38.18 -4.54 1.04
CA LEU A 532 38.70 -3.50 1.91
C LEU A 532 39.10 -4.08 3.29
N LEU A 533 38.30 -4.98 3.86
CA LEU A 533 38.62 -5.65 5.12
C LEU A 533 39.86 -6.55 5.03
N VAL A 534 39.98 -7.37 3.99
CA VAL A 534 41.08 -8.34 3.86
C VAL A 534 42.38 -7.66 3.45
N TYR A 535 42.35 -6.87 2.38
CA TYR A 535 43.59 -6.32 1.81
C TYR A 535 44.04 -5.02 2.47
N PHE A 536 43.13 -4.13 2.87
CA PHE A 536 43.53 -2.82 3.40
C PHE A 536 43.79 -2.81 4.91
N LEU A 537 43.04 -3.58 5.71
CA LEU A 537 43.24 -3.61 7.17
C LEU A 537 44.38 -4.53 7.61
N SER A 538 44.71 -5.58 6.84
CA SER A 538 45.83 -6.48 7.15
C SER A 538 47.21 -5.86 6.89
N GLU A 539 47.32 -4.91 5.95
CA GLU A 539 48.60 -4.33 5.48
C GLU A 539 49.02 -3.06 6.24
N MET A 540 48.30 -2.65 7.29
CA MET A 540 48.69 -1.48 8.08
C MET A 540 50.00 -1.76 8.84
N PRO A 541 51.08 -0.96 8.66
CA PRO A 541 52.36 -1.21 9.34
C PRO A 541 52.24 -1.10 10.87
N THR A 542 52.90 -2.00 11.60
CA THR A 542 53.01 -2.02 13.07
C THR A 542 54.25 -1.26 13.52
N VAL A 543 54.26 0.08 13.47
CA VAL A 543 55.40 0.87 13.94
C VAL A 543 54.98 1.79 15.10
N GLY A 544 55.57 1.57 16.29
CA GLY A 544 55.55 2.51 17.42
C GLY A 544 54.27 2.60 18.26
N THR A 545 54.21 3.65 19.11
CA THR A 545 53.16 4.02 20.11
C THR A 545 51.72 4.06 19.60
N VAL A 546 51.53 3.87 18.29
CA VAL A 546 50.25 3.67 17.60
C VAL A 546 49.62 2.29 17.89
N SER A 547 50.35 1.34 18.49
CA SER A 547 49.89 -0.04 18.75
C SER A 547 48.65 -0.16 19.66
N MET A 548 48.50 0.68 20.70
CA MET A 548 47.32 0.67 21.58
C MET A 548 46.10 1.36 20.94
N PHE A 549 46.33 2.28 20.00
CA PHE A 549 45.29 2.87 19.14
C PHE A 549 44.81 1.86 18.07
N LYS A 550 45.71 0.96 17.64
CA LYS A 550 45.48 -0.03 16.59
C LYS A 550 44.54 -1.18 16.99
N THR A 551 44.60 -1.69 18.22
CA THR A 551 43.75 -2.83 18.63
C THR A 551 42.30 -2.45 18.93
N SER A 552 42.08 -1.24 19.46
CA SER A 552 40.74 -0.74 19.77
C SER A 552 40.02 -0.17 18.54
N SER A 553 40.72 0.49 17.61
CA SER A 553 40.07 1.05 16.40
C SER A 553 39.82 0.01 15.32
N LEU A 554 40.64 -1.05 15.21
CA LEU A 554 40.51 -2.06 14.15
C LEU A 554 39.25 -2.93 14.35
N SER A 555 38.97 -3.31 15.60
CA SER A 555 37.73 -4.04 15.96
C SER A 555 36.48 -3.17 15.76
N ASN A 556 36.55 -1.87 16.11
CA ASN A 556 35.49 -0.92 15.85
C ASN A 556 35.20 -0.75 14.34
N ILE A 557 36.24 -0.64 13.51
CA ILE A 557 36.08 -0.51 12.05
C ILE A 557 35.49 -1.80 11.44
N LYS A 558 35.95 -2.99 11.87
CA LYS A 558 35.34 -4.27 11.46
C LYS A 558 33.84 -4.30 11.79
N THR A 559 33.47 -3.86 13.00
CA THR A 559 32.07 -3.78 13.46
C THR A 559 31.26 -2.77 12.64
N LEU A 560 31.82 -1.60 12.32
CA LEU A 560 31.17 -0.61 11.46
C LEU A 560 30.88 -1.16 10.06
N PHE A 561 31.81 -1.89 9.44
CA PHE A 561 31.55 -2.50 8.13
C PHE A 561 30.53 -3.63 8.19
N TYR A 562 30.51 -4.40 9.28
CA TYR A 562 29.44 -5.36 9.51
C TYR A 562 28.06 -4.67 9.52
N HIS A 563 27.94 -3.58 10.30
CA HIS A 563 26.72 -2.77 10.32
C HIS A 563 26.39 -2.14 8.97
N ALA A 564 27.40 -1.69 8.22
CA ALA A 564 27.20 -1.16 6.87
C ALA A 564 26.57 -2.20 5.95
N SER A 565 27.08 -3.44 5.95
CA SER A 565 26.52 -4.52 5.13
C SER A 565 25.13 -4.96 5.57
N LEU A 566 24.86 -5.02 6.89
CA LEU A 566 23.54 -5.34 7.41
C LEU A 566 22.50 -4.26 7.08
N LEU A 567 22.81 -2.99 7.36
CA LEU A 567 21.91 -1.87 7.07
C LEU A 567 21.69 -1.74 5.57
N GLN A 568 22.76 -1.78 4.77
CA GLN A 568 22.64 -1.70 3.32
C GLN A 568 21.83 -2.87 2.76
N GLY A 569 22.04 -4.10 3.23
CA GLY A 569 21.27 -5.28 2.81
C GLY A 569 19.80 -5.19 3.21
N PHE A 570 19.51 -4.74 4.43
CA PHE A 570 18.13 -4.57 4.91
C PHE A 570 17.38 -3.53 4.07
N PHE A 571 17.92 -2.31 3.95
CA PHE A 571 17.27 -1.22 3.21
C PHE A 571 17.25 -1.46 1.70
N SER A 572 18.30 -2.03 1.11
CA SER A 572 18.30 -2.43 -0.31
C SER A 572 17.26 -3.50 -0.60
N GLY A 573 17.04 -4.45 0.30
CA GLY A 573 15.96 -5.42 0.18
C GLY A 573 14.56 -4.77 0.20
N LEU A 574 14.36 -3.75 1.04
CA LEU A 574 13.10 -2.99 1.07
C LEU A 574 12.88 -2.25 -0.25
N VAL A 575 13.92 -1.60 -0.77
CA VAL A 575 13.89 -0.93 -2.08
C VAL A 575 13.59 -1.92 -3.20
N ALA A 576 14.24 -3.10 -3.19
CA ALA A 576 13.99 -4.15 -4.17
C ALA A 576 12.51 -4.57 -4.21
N GLY A 577 11.85 -4.76 -3.06
CA GLY A 577 10.43 -5.10 -3.05
C GLY A 577 9.49 -3.94 -3.37
N GLN A 578 9.83 -2.72 -2.96
CA GLN A 578 9.05 -1.54 -3.34
C GLN A 578 9.11 -1.32 -4.87
N MET A 579 10.27 -1.50 -5.49
CA MET A 579 10.42 -1.46 -6.94
C MET A 579 9.79 -2.68 -7.63
N GLY A 580 9.96 -3.88 -7.08
CA GLY A 580 9.51 -5.14 -7.68
C GLY A 580 8.00 -5.40 -7.61
N GLU A 581 7.38 -5.11 -6.47
CA GLU A 581 5.99 -5.46 -6.19
C GLU A 581 5.10 -4.26 -5.82
N GLY A 582 5.67 -3.07 -5.69
CA GLY A 582 4.94 -1.84 -5.30
C GLY A 582 4.56 -1.78 -3.81
N ASN A 583 5.09 -2.69 -3.00
CA ASN A 583 4.77 -2.79 -1.57
C ASN A 583 6.03 -3.08 -0.74
N LEU A 584 6.30 -2.22 0.24
CA LEU A 584 7.40 -2.40 1.19
C LEU A 584 7.37 -3.74 1.93
N ARG A 585 6.18 -4.28 2.22
CA ARG A 585 6.03 -5.57 2.90
C ARG A 585 6.57 -6.73 2.07
N ALA A 586 6.49 -6.64 0.75
CA ALA A 586 7.09 -7.61 -0.16
C ALA A 586 8.62 -7.55 -0.12
N GLY A 587 9.19 -6.37 0.13
CA GLY A 587 10.65 -6.16 0.21
C GLY A 587 11.32 -6.93 1.34
N LEU A 588 10.58 -7.27 2.39
CA LEU A 588 11.11 -8.05 3.51
C LEU A 588 11.69 -9.40 3.06
N LYS A 589 11.20 -10.03 1.99
CA LYS A 589 11.82 -11.28 1.48
C LYS A 589 13.20 -11.05 0.91
N HIS A 590 13.39 -9.93 0.22
CA HIS A 590 14.68 -9.56 -0.33
C HIS A 590 15.64 -9.12 0.78
N SER A 591 15.14 -8.38 1.78
CA SER A 591 15.90 -8.00 2.98
C SER A 591 16.37 -9.22 3.76
N ILE A 592 15.53 -10.24 3.96
CA ILE A 592 15.94 -11.49 4.62
C ILE A 592 17.09 -12.14 3.85
N VAL A 593 16.94 -12.31 2.53
CA VAL A 593 17.97 -12.96 1.71
C VAL A 593 19.30 -12.19 1.80
N MET A 594 19.28 -10.87 1.67
CA MET A 594 20.48 -10.04 1.76
C MET A 594 21.10 -10.03 3.16
N LEU A 595 20.29 -9.98 4.22
CA LEU A 595 20.75 -10.06 5.61
C LEU A 595 21.43 -11.40 5.91
N VAL A 596 20.83 -12.51 5.46
CA VAL A 596 21.42 -13.85 5.62
C VAL A 596 22.74 -13.95 4.86
N ILE A 597 22.83 -13.41 3.64
CA ILE A 597 24.07 -13.38 2.87
C ILE A 597 25.14 -12.54 3.59
N ALA A 598 24.81 -11.33 4.05
CA ALA A 598 25.74 -10.50 4.81
C ALA A 598 26.24 -11.20 6.08
N TYR A 599 25.32 -11.82 6.83
CA TYR A 599 25.66 -12.58 8.03
C TYR A 599 26.60 -13.76 7.73
N VAL A 600 26.32 -14.54 6.69
CA VAL A 600 27.15 -15.69 6.29
C VAL A 600 28.54 -15.23 5.87
N VAL A 601 28.65 -14.15 5.08
CA VAL A 601 29.94 -13.62 4.63
C VAL A 601 30.79 -13.12 5.80
N PHE A 602 30.21 -12.39 6.75
CA PHE A 602 30.98 -11.90 7.91
C PHE A 602 31.32 -13.01 8.92
N THR A 603 30.45 -14.00 9.09
CA THR A 603 30.71 -15.11 10.04
C THR A 603 31.74 -16.08 9.48
N TYR A 604 31.58 -16.54 8.23
CA TYR A 604 32.44 -17.59 7.67
C TYR A 604 33.68 -17.07 6.96
N PHE A 605 33.57 -15.94 6.24
CA PHE A 605 34.66 -15.47 5.39
C PHE A 605 35.66 -14.58 6.13
N LEU A 606 35.26 -13.93 7.22
CA LEU A 606 36.09 -12.97 7.97
C LEU A 606 36.63 -13.52 9.29
N GLN A 607 36.00 -14.51 9.91
CA GLN A 607 36.59 -15.23 11.06
C GLN A 607 37.71 -16.21 10.63
N GLY A 608 37.71 -16.67 9.38
CA GLY A 608 38.77 -17.52 8.84
C GLY A 608 40.04 -16.78 8.40
N VAL A 609 40.09 -15.45 8.54
CA VAL A 609 41.19 -14.57 8.11
C VAL A 609 41.92 -13.95 9.34
N GLU A 610 41.66 -14.46 10.54
CA GLU A 610 42.44 -14.09 11.74
C GLU A 610 43.77 -14.84 11.87
#